data_AF-A0A3A8N2D9-F1
#
_entry.id   AF-A0A3A8N2D9-F1
#
_cell.length_a   1.000
_cell.length_b   1.000
_cell.length_c   1.000
_cell.angle_alpha   90.00
_cell.angle_beta   90.00
_cell.angle_gamma   90.00
#
_symmetry.space_group_name_H-M   'P 1'
#
loop_
_entity.id
_entity.type
_entity.pdbx_description
1 polymer ?
#
loop_
_entity_poly.entity_id
_entity_poly.type
_entity_poly.pdbx_seq_one_letter_code
_entity_poly.pdbx_strand_id
1 'polypeptide(L)'
;MRAAPSQAVALFGVARQSAASDQAAKLEDTLSRKLGAAGDVEFVDLATAFPAPEPQGIPKGDALFDEGRSAYDNLDPDTAAVKFKAAADAYVQRPGDLRPEKLGEAYLFQGASQLLNGDVAGAKVAFTNAMVAEPSLRPDAGQFGQDVQRVFAEAQKELAAQPQGSLVVTSQPQGARVLVRGRDVGATPLSSVKLPPGRYPVQVVLPGYAPSVTYAEVKPSAPTEVKAKLSSAPGLSALRDAAAKAGTEQAFDADGVPPEVGAIGERLNARYVVVAAAFQDKKGRLHGEVQAWDLRTKNRLRGVEVDFGERDGKGSANDAAEQVHTFLTGSALPQGTTPGRNAVASSGDSVLRKPWFWAAAAGVAAVTAGVVYVATSDRAPGFNPVNGLPGGISF
;
A
#
# COMPACT_ATOMS: atom_id res chain seq x y z
N MET A 1 5.81 27.97 0.84
CA MET A 1 5.58 27.84 -0.61
C MET A 1 4.83 26.55 -0.85
N ARG A 2 3.58 26.59 -1.35
CA ARG A 2 2.91 25.38 -1.85
C ARG A 2 3.74 24.90 -3.06
N ALA A 3 4.19 23.64 -3.06
CA ALA A 3 4.84 23.07 -4.23
C ALA A 3 3.93 23.26 -5.45
N ALA A 4 4.50 23.54 -6.63
CA ALA A 4 3.71 23.56 -7.84
C ALA A 4 3.03 22.19 -8.01
N PRO A 5 1.75 22.13 -8.40
CA PRO A 5 1.07 20.86 -8.63
C PRO A 5 1.87 20.06 -9.67
N SER A 6 2.10 18.78 -9.39
CA SER A 6 2.80 17.88 -10.32
C SER A 6 2.00 17.77 -11.62
N GLN A 7 2.63 17.35 -12.72
CA GLN A 7 1.89 16.99 -13.94
C GLN A 7 1.15 15.64 -13.81
N ALA A 8 1.14 15.06 -12.61
CA ALA A 8 0.71 13.70 -12.39
C ALA A 8 -0.81 13.50 -12.53
N VAL A 9 -1.15 12.28 -12.93
CA VAL A 9 -2.50 11.77 -13.11
C VAL A 9 -2.85 10.83 -11.96
N ALA A 10 -3.96 11.13 -11.27
CA ALA A 10 -4.62 10.21 -10.36
C ALA A 10 -5.76 9.53 -11.11
N LEU A 11 -5.75 8.20 -11.21
CA LEU A 11 -6.76 7.44 -11.94
C LEU A 11 -7.44 6.43 -11.01
N PHE A 12 -8.77 6.43 -11.00
CA PHE A 12 -9.57 5.53 -10.18
C PHE A 12 -10.70 4.90 -10.98
N GLY A 13 -10.78 3.57 -10.97
CA GLY A 13 -11.97 2.82 -11.33
C GLY A 13 -12.90 2.70 -10.14
N VAL A 14 -14.18 2.98 -10.38
CA VAL A 14 -15.21 2.98 -9.33
C VAL A 14 -16.47 2.31 -9.84
N ALA A 15 -17.16 1.58 -8.96
CA ALA A 15 -18.41 0.92 -9.32
C ALA A 15 -19.57 1.66 -8.67
N ARG A 16 -20.58 2.05 -9.46
CA ARG A 16 -21.81 2.67 -8.91
C ARG A 16 -22.65 1.65 -8.13
N GLN A 17 -22.50 0.36 -8.44
CA GLN A 17 -23.12 -0.76 -7.72
C GLN A 17 -22.12 -1.91 -7.57
N SER A 18 -22.27 -2.74 -6.53
CA SER A 18 -21.38 -3.87 -6.27
C SER A 18 -21.26 -4.86 -7.44
N ALA A 19 -22.34 -5.04 -8.21
CA ALA A 19 -22.38 -5.88 -9.41
C ALA A 19 -21.41 -5.42 -10.52
N ALA A 20 -20.96 -4.17 -10.51
CA ALA A 20 -20.03 -3.60 -11.50
C ALA A 20 -18.56 -3.53 -11.01
N SER A 21 -18.25 -4.04 -9.81
CA SER A 21 -16.92 -3.93 -9.18
C SER A 21 -15.80 -4.52 -10.04
N ASP A 22 -16.02 -5.69 -10.64
CA ASP A 22 -15.03 -6.34 -11.50
C ASP A 22 -14.76 -5.54 -12.77
N GLN A 23 -15.79 -4.91 -13.34
CA GLN A 23 -15.62 -4.09 -14.55
C GLN A 23 -14.94 -2.76 -14.23
N ALA A 24 -15.24 -2.15 -13.09
CA ALA A 24 -14.53 -0.95 -12.62
C ALA A 24 -13.02 -1.21 -12.49
N ALA A 25 -12.64 -2.33 -11.86
CA ALA A 25 -11.23 -2.72 -11.71
C ALA A 25 -10.55 -3.00 -13.06
N LYS A 26 -11.24 -3.68 -13.99
CA LYS A 26 -10.71 -3.93 -15.34
C LYS A 26 -10.55 -2.64 -16.15
N LEU A 27 -11.48 -1.69 -16.00
CA LEU A 27 -11.44 -0.42 -16.71
C LEU A 27 -10.27 0.45 -16.19
N GLU A 28 -10.07 0.50 -14.87
CA GLU A 28 -8.89 1.15 -14.27
C GLU A 28 -7.58 0.56 -14.77
N ASP A 29 -7.46 -0.77 -14.76
CA ASP A 29 -6.26 -1.47 -15.24
C ASP A 29 -6.00 -1.19 -16.72
N THR A 30 -7.05 -1.24 -17.55
CA THR A 30 -6.94 -0.99 -18.99
C THR A 30 -6.48 0.45 -19.27
N LEU A 31 -7.12 1.44 -18.66
CA LEU A 31 -6.74 2.84 -18.80
C LEU A 31 -5.31 3.08 -18.30
N SER A 32 -4.96 2.56 -17.12
CA SER A 32 -3.63 2.73 -16.53
C SER A 32 -2.53 2.14 -17.42
N ARG A 33 -2.74 0.92 -17.94
CA ARG A 33 -1.77 0.27 -18.86
C ARG A 33 -1.61 1.03 -20.17
N LYS A 34 -2.72 1.48 -20.78
CA LYS A 34 -2.68 2.18 -22.07
C LYS A 34 -2.01 3.54 -21.97
N LEU A 35 -2.39 4.33 -20.96
CA LEU A 35 -1.78 5.63 -20.69
C LEU A 35 -0.30 5.49 -20.32
N GLY A 36 0.06 4.50 -19.50
CA GLY A 36 1.45 4.25 -19.14
C GLY A 36 2.33 3.79 -20.31
N ALA A 37 1.77 3.02 -21.26
CA ALA A 37 2.48 2.56 -22.44
C ALA A 37 2.87 3.70 -23.42
N ALA A 38 2.18 4.84 -23.37
CA ALA A 38 2.51 6.01 -24.18
C ALA A 38 3.81 6.71 -23.71
N GLY A 39 4.19 6.53 -22.44
CA GLY A 39 5.45 7.03 -21.87
C GLY A 39 5.50 8.54 -21.58
N ASP A 40 4.46 9.29 -21.94
CA ASP A 40 4.31 10.74 -21.75
C ASP A 40 3.27 11.12 -20.67
N VAL A 41 2.66 10.12 -20.03
CA VAL A 41 1.75 10.29 -18.90
C VAL A 41 2.45 9.90 -17.60
N GLU A 42 2.59 10.86 -16.69
CA GLU A 42 3.09 10.64 -15.33
C GLU A 42 1.93 10.29 -14.40
N PHE A 43 1.97 9.12 -13.75
CA PHE A 43 1.01 8.76 -12.71
C PHE A 43 1.47 9.24 -11.34
N VAL A 44 0.52 9.48 -10.44
CA VAL A 44 0.83 9.73 -9.02
C VAL A 44 1.62 8.53 -8.46
N ASP A 45 2.79 8.82 -7.88
CA ASP A 45 3.54 7.82 -7.14
C ASP A 45 2.88 7.56 -5.78
N LEU A 46 2.14 6.46 -5.70
CA LEU A 46 1.50 6.01 -4.48
C LEU A 46 2.52 5.68 -3.37
N ALA A 47 3.77 5.37 -3.69
CA ALA A 47 4.79 5.07 -2.68
C ALA A 47 5.20 6.34 -1.93
N THR A 48 5.27 7.46 -2.64
CA THR A 48 5.48 8.79 -2.05
C THR A 48 4.22 9.26 -1.31
N ALA A 49 3.03 9.05 -1.86
CA ALA A 49 1.78 9.50 -1.24
C ALA A 49 1.40 8.71 0.03
N PHE A 50 1.77 7.42 0.06
CA PHE A 50 1.49 6.45 1.12
C PHE A 50 2.72 5.59 1.39
N PRO A 51 3.75 6.16 2.05
CA PRO A 51 4.92 5.38 2.42
C PRO A 51 4.52 4.23 3.36
N ALA A 52 5.17 3.08 3.20
CA ALA A 52 5.00 1.98 4.13
C ALA A 52 5.45 2.41 5.53
N PRO A 53 4.75 1.98 6.60
CA PRO A 53 5.16 2.32 7.95
C PRO A 53 6.55 1.76 8.26
N GLU A 54 7.38 2.54 8.94
CA GLU A 54 8.70 2.08 9.39
C GLU A 54 8.56 1.02 10.51
N PRO A 55 9.43 -0.01 10.53
CA PRO A 55 9.54 -0.96 11.63
C PRO A 55 9.72 -0.26 12.99
N GLN A 56 8.80 -0.48 13.92
CA GLN A 56 8.80 0.19 15.23
C GLN A 56 9.79 -0.43 16.23
N GLY A 57 10.51 -1.48 15.82
CA GLY A 57 11.35 -2.28 16.71
C GLY A 57 10.53 -3.22 17.59
N ILE A 58 11.23 -4.03 18.38
CA ILE A 58 10.60 -5.08 19.20
C ILE A 58 11.18 -4.98 20.63
N PRO A 59 10.73 -4.01 21.45
CA PRO A 59 11.35 -3.69 22.73
C PRO A 59 11.41 -4.88 23.71
N LYS A 60 10.40 -5.77 23.67
CA LYS A 60 10.40 -7.00 24.47
C LYS A 60 11.52 -7.95 24.04
N GLY A 61 11.75 -8.10 22.74
CA GLY A 61 12.84 -8.93 22.22
C GLY A 61 14.19 -8.32 22.55
N ASP A 62 14.31 -7.00 22.43
CA ASP A 62 15.52 -6.25 22.79
C ASP A 62 15.87 -6.43 24.28
N ALA A 63 14.91 -6.25 25.19
CA ALA A 63 15.13 -6.45 26.62
C ALA A 63 15.54 -7.91 26.97
N LEU A 64 14.90 -8.90 26.35
CA LEU A 64 15.26 -10.31 26.53
C LEU A 64 16.67 -10.62 26.00
N PHE A 65 17.06 -9.97 24.91
CA PHE A 65 18.40 -10.08 24.38
C PHE A 65 19.44 -9.50 25.34
N ASP A 66 19.18 -8.32 25.90
CA ASP A 66 20.06 -7.66 26.87
C ASP A 66 20.18 -8.49 28.17
N GLU A 67 19.08 -9.07 28.65
CA GLU A 67 19.10 -10.02 29.77
C GLU A 67 19.95 -11.26 29.45
N GLY A 68 19.82 -11.80 28.25
CA GLY A 68 20.64 -12.92 27.78
C GLY A 68 22.13 -12.56 27.70
N ARG A 69 22.44 -11.34 27.24
CA ARG A 69 23.80 -10.81 27.18
C ARG A 69 24.41 -10.68 28.57
N SER A 70 23.65 -10.14 29.53
CA SER A 70 24.09 -10.05 30.92
C SER A 70 24.36 -11.44 31.53
N ALA A 71 23.51 -12.44 31.26
CA ALA A 71 23.74 -13.80 31.75
C ALA A 71 24.98 -14.43 31.11
N TYR A 72 25.17 -14.24 29.81
CA TYR A 72 26.34 -14.74 29.07
C TYR A 72 27.65 -14.15 29.61
N ASP A 73 27.69 -12.83 29.80
CA ASP A 73 28.87 -12.13 30.32
C ASP A 73 29.18 -12.50 31.78
N ASN A 74 28.17 -12.95 32.54
CA ASN A 74 28.32 -13.49 33.89
C ASN A 74 28.65 -15.00 33.93
N LEU A 75 28.91 -15.62 32.77
CA LEU A 75 29.20 -17.06 32.64
C LEU A 75 28.05 -17.96 33.15
N ASP A 76 26.80 -17.52 32.97
CA ASP A 76 25.58 -18.31 33.19
C ASP A 76 24.99 -18.72 31.83
N PRO A 77 25.53 -19.78 31.18
CA PRO A 77 25.12 -20.18 29.83
C PRO A 77 23.70 -20.75 29.76
N ASP A 78 23.19 -21.34 30.84
CA ASP A 78 21.84 -21.90 30.88
C ASP A 78 20.79 -20.78 30.84
N THR A 79 20.94 -19.77 31.70
CA THR A 79 20.06 -18.59 31.66
C THR A 79 20.21 -17.84 30.34
N ALA A 80 21.44 -17.66 29.86
CA ALA A 80 21.71 -16.97 28.59
C ALA A 80 20.98 -17.65 27.42
N ALA A 81 21.12 -18.98 27.26
CA ALA A 81 20.45 -19.73 26.20
C ALA A 81 18.93 -19.56 26.23
N VAL A 82 18.31 -19.61 27.42
CA VAL A 82 16.86 -19.40 27.59
C VAL A 82 16.44 -17.98 27.18
N LYS A 83 17.20 -16.96 27.59
CA LYS A 83 16.89 -15.55 27.30
C LYS A 83 17.06 -15.22 25.81
N PHE A 84 18.13 -15.69 25.18
CA PHE A 84 18.33 -15.50 23.74
C PHE A 84 17.27 -16.23 22.91
N LYS A 85 16.87 -17.44 23.32
CA LYS A 85 15.73 -18.12 22.70
C LYS A 85 14.44 -17.30 22.84
N ALA A 86 14.15 -16.79 24.04
CA ALA A 86 12.97 -15.96 24.28
C ALA A 86 13.00 -14.66 23.46
N ALA A 87 14.17 -14.04 23.29
CA ALA A 87 14.37 -12.89 22.42
C ALA A 87 14.06 -13.22 20.95
N ALA A 88 14.62 -14.32 20.44
CA ALA A 88 14.35 -14.81 19.09
C ALA A 88 12.84 -15.10 18.88
N ASP A 89 12.19 -15.74 19.85
CA ASP A 89 10.75 -16.00 19.82
C ASP A 89 9.93 -14.69 19.80
N ALA A 90 10.34 -13.68 20.58
CA ALA A 90 9.70 -12.35 20.56
C ALA A 90 9.88 -11.62 19.23
N TYR A 91 11.06 -11.73 18.61
CA TYR A 91 11.31 -11.18 17.28
C TYR A 91 10.44 -11.85 16.22
N VAL A 92 10.34 -13.19 16.26
CA VAL A 92 9.55 -13.98 15.31
C VAL A 92 8.04 -13.71 15.44
N GLN A 93 7.55 -13.27 16.59
CA GLN A 93 6.14 -12.92 16.75
C GLN A 93 5.74 -11.60 16.07
N ARG A 94 6.70 -10.76 15.67
CA ARG A 94 6.44 -9.48 14.98
C ARG A 94 7.25 -9.37 13.68
N PRO A 95 6.95 -10.18 12.65
CA PRO A 95 7.76 -10.22 11.44
C PRO A 95 7.75 -8.93 10.62
N GLY A 96 6.76 -8.05 10.80
CA GLY A 96 6.74 -6.73 10.14
C GLY A 96 7.69 -5.70 10.76
N ASP A 97 8.09 -5.91 12.01
CA ASP A 97 9.06 -5.06 12.73
C ASP A 97 10.45 -5.71 12.83
N LEU A 98 10.59 -6.89 12.22
CA LEU A 98 11.75 -7.75 12.35
C LEU A 98 12.97 -7.16 11.67
N ARG A 99 14.07 -7.11 12.42
CA ARG A 99 15.41 -6.83 11.91
C ARG A 99 16.17 -8.16 11.79
N PRO A 100 16.48 -8.63 10.58
CA PRO A 100 17.15 -9.92 10.38
C PRO A 100 18.46 -10.06 11.17
N GLU A 101 19.20 -8.96 11.32
CA GLU A 101 20.46 -8.89 12.02
C GLU A 101 20.27 -9.22 13.51
N LYS A 102 19.29 -8.59 14.18
CA LYS A 102 18.97 -8.87 15.59
C LYS A 102 18.52 -10.30 15.83
N LEU A 103 17.73 -10.85 14.90
CA LEU A 103 17.31 -12.25 15.00
C LEU A 103 18.49 -13.21 14.79
N GLY A 104 19.36 -12.91 13.83
CA GLY A 104 20.59 -13.65 13.60
C GLY A 104 21.50 -13.65 14.82
N GLU A 105 21.73 -12.49 15.41
CA GLU A 105 22.53 -12.33 16.63
C GLU A 105 21.93 -13.10 17.82
N ALA A 106 20.61 -13.02 18.04
CA ALA A 106 19.96 -13.78 19.10
C ALA A 106 20.20 -15.29 18.96
N TYR A 107 20.06 -15.82 17.75
CA TYR A 107 20.37 -17.24 17.50
C TYR A 107 21.85 -17.57 17.63
N LEU A 108 22.75 -16.66 17.23
CA LEU A 108 24.19 -16.85 17.38
C LEU A 108 24.57 -16.97 18.86
N PHE A 109 24.09 -16.05 19.69
CA PHE A 109 24.35 -16.10 21.13
C PHE A 109 23.66 -17.27 21.82
N GLN A 110 22.45 -17.63 21.39
CA GLN A 110 21.79 -18.85 21.87
C GLN A 110 22.69 -20.07 21.62
N GLY A 111 23.20 -20.23 20.39
CA GLY A 111 24.08 -21.36 20.05
C GLY A 111 25.42 -21.33 20.79
N ALA A 112 26.02 -20.15 20.97
CA ALA A 112 27.24 -20.01 21.76
C ALA A 112 27.02 -20.39 23.23
N SER A 113 25.88 -20.00 23.81
CA SER A 113 25.50 -20.36 25.18
C SER A 113 25.28 -21.88 25.32
N GLN A 114 24.63 -22.49 24.32
CA GLN A 114 24.45 -23.94 24.26
C GLN A 114 25.77 -24.71 24.10
N LEU A 115 26.79 -24.15 23.47
CA LEU A 115 28.11 -24.79 23.47
C LEU A 115 28.76 -24.78 24.86
N LEU A 116 28.62 -23.67 25.59
CA LEU A 116 29.20 -23.53 26.93
C LEU A 116 28.59 -24.51 27.95
N ASN A 117 27.32 -24.89 27.79
CA ASN A 117 26.68 -25.90 28.64
C ASN A 117 26.72 -27.34 28.05
N GLY A 118 27.42 -27.54 26.92
CA GLY A 118 27.65 -28.85 26.31
C GLY A 118 26.57 -29.33 25.31
N ASP A 119 25.53 -28.53 25.05
CA ASP A 119 24.48 -28.82 24.05
C ASP A 119 24.94 -28.47 22.62
N VAL A 120 25.85 -29.29 22.08
CA VAL A 120 26.38 -29.11 20.71
C VAL A 120 25.28 -29.26 19.65
N ALA A 121 24.31 -30.14 19.86
CA ALA A 121 23.22 -30.37 18.91
C ALA A 121 22.31 -29.14 18.82
N GLY A 122 21.89 -28.60 19.95
CA GLY A 122 21.12 -27.36 20.01
C GLY A 122 21.89 -26.17 19.44
N ALA A 123 23.19 -26.08 19.72
CA ALA A 123 24.04 -25.04 19.14
C ALA A 123 24.06 -25.05 17.61
N LYS A 124 24.21 -26.23 16.98
CA LYS A 124 24.17 -26.35 15.51
C LYS A 124 22.84 -25.88 14.93
N VAL A 125 21.72 -26.21 15.58
CA VAL A 125 20.39 -25.74 15.17
C VAL A 125 20.30 -24.22 15.28
N ALA A 126 20.75 -23.65 16.40
CA ALA A 126 20.75 -22.21 16.60
C ALA A 126 21.63 -21.49 15.56
N PHE A 127 22.84 -21.95 15.29
CA PHE A 127 23.71 -21.37 14.26
C PHE A 127 23.10 -21.47 12.86
N THR A 128 22.44 -22.58 12.54
CA THR A 128 21.69 -22.73 11.28
C THR A 128 20.60 -21.67 11.17
N ASN A 129 19.80 -21.47 12.23
CA ASN A 129 18.78 -20.43 12.27
C ASN A 129 19.38 -19.02 12.15
N ALA A 130 20.55 -18.79 12.76
CA ALA A 130 21.29 -17.53 12.65
C ALA A 130 21.66 -17.21 11.20
N MET A 131 22.20 -18.19 10.47
CA MET A 131 22.56 -18.04 9.04
C MET A 131 21.33 -17.93 8.13
N VAL A 132 20.23 -18.60 8.49
CA VAL A 132 18.95 -18.47 7.77
C VAL A 132 18.41 -17.05 7.95
N ALA A 133 18.45 -16.50 9.17
CA ALA A 133 18.02 -15.14 9.48
C ALA A 133 18.91 -14.08 8.81
N GLU A 134 20.24 -14.18 8.95
CA GLU A 134 21.19 -13.25 8.35
C GLU A 134 22.38 -14.01 7.72
N PRO A 135 22.38 -14.23 6.39
CA PRO A 135 23.41 -14.99 5.70
C PRO A 135 24.83 -14.42 5.79
N SER A 136 24.96 -13.12 6.02
CA SER A 136 26.26 -12.47 6.15
C SER A 136 26.83 -12.56 7.58
N LEU A 137 26.03 -13.00 8.55
CA LEU A 137 26.44 -13.09 9.95
C LEU A 137 27.61 -14.06 10.14
N ARG A 138 28.65 -13.62 10.85
CA ARG A 138 29.79 -14.45 11.26
C ARG A 138 30.06 -14.22 12.75
N PRO A 139 30.37 -15.28 13.53
CA PRO A 139 30.85 -15.08 14.89
C PRO A 139 32.17 -14.31 14.88
N ASP A 140 32.24 -13.23 15.63
CA ASP A 140 33.48 -12.46 15.84
C ASP A 140 34.48 -13.29 16.66
N ALA A 141 35.73 -13.40 16.20
CA ALA A 141 36.76 -14.23 16.86
C ALA A 141 37.32 -13.63 18.16
N GLY A 142 37.17 -12.32 18.37
CA GLY A 142 37.46 -11.65 19.63
C GLY A 142 36.34 -11.82 20.65
N GLN A 143 35.11 -12.07 20.21
CA GLN A 143 33.95 -12.30 21.08
C GLN A 143 33.69 -13.78 21.38
N PHE A 144 33.94 -14.66 20.41
CA PHE A 144 33.62 -16.07 20.49
C PHE A 144 34.86 -16.95 20.31
N GLY A 145 35.03 -17.93 21.21
CA GLY A 145 36.15 -18.87 21.18
C GLY A 145 36.15 -19.83 19.98
N GLN A 146 37.25 -20.58 19.83
CA GLN A 146 37.48 -21.47 18.67
C GLN A 146 36.39 -22.54 18.50
N ASP A 147 35.78 -23.02 19.57
CA ASP A 147 34.70 -24.01 19.47
C ASP A 147 33.44 -23.46 18.79
N VAL A 148 33.06 -22.21 19.09
CA VAL A 148 31.95 -21.54 18.41
C VAL A 148 32.27 -21.40 16.92
N GLN A 149 33.47 -20.95 16.59
CA GLN A 149 33.93 -20.79 15.20
C GLN A 149 33.85 -22.13 14.44
N ARG A 150 34.37 -23.19 15.04
CA ARG A 150 34.38 -24.53 14.46
C ARG A 150 32.97 -25.07 14.25
N VAL A 151 32.12 -25.07 15.28
CA VAL A 151 30.76 -25.63 15.20
C VAL A 151 29.86 -24.80 14.29
N PHE A 152 30.03 -23.47 14.25
CA PHE A 152 29.34 -22.61 13.30
C PHE A 152 29.72 -22.96 11.85
N ALA A 153 31.02 -23.15 11.58
CA ALA A 153 31.50 -23.55 10.25
C ALA A 153 31.00 -24.95 9.84
N GLU A 154 30.95 -25.89 10.78
CA GLU A 154 30.34 -27.21 10.56
C GLU A 154 28.85 -27.08 10.17
N ALA A 155 28.06 -26.31 10.94
CA ALA A 155 26.65 -26.05 10.65
C ALA A 155 26.46 -25.35 9.29
N GLN A 156 27.35 -24.41 8.94
CA GLN A 156 27.33 -23.75 7.63
C GLN A 156 27.52 -24.74 6.48
N LYS A 157 28.52 -25.64 6.62
CA LYS A 157 28.80 -26.67 5.62
C LYS A 157 27.62 -27.64 5.48
N GLU A 158 27.03 -28.06 6.59
CA GLU A 158 25.85 -28.92 6.61
C GLU A 158 24.64 -28.25 5.93
N LEU A 159 24.37 -26.97 6.21
CA LEU A 159 23.30 -26.21 5.57
C LEU A 159 23.54 -26.05 4.06
N ALA A 160 24.77 -25.75 3.64
CA ALA A 160 25.14 -25.60 2.24
C ALA A 160 25.06 -26.92 1.45
N ALA A 161 25.20 -28.07 2.12
CA ALA A 161 25.04 -29.39 1.49
C ALA A 161 23.58 -29.78 1.27
N GLN A 162 22.63 -29.11 1.93
CA GLN A 162 21.20 -29.38 1.73
C GLN A 162 20.73 -28.80 0.39
N PRO A 163 19.91 -29.54 -0.38
CA PRO A 163 19.36 -29.01 -1.61
C PRO A 163 18.41 -27.85 -1.33
N GLN A 164 18.53 -26.79 -2.11
CA GLN A 164 17.70 -25.61 -1.95
C GLN A 164 16.23 -25.89 -2.31
N GLY A 165 15.32 -25.26 -1.57
CA GLY A 165 13.91 -25.16 -1.95
C GLY A 165 13.65 -23.98 -2.87
N SER A 166 12.39 -23.76 -3.24
CA SER A 166 11.98 -22.55 -3.96
C SER A 166 10.77 -21.88 -3.32
N LEU A 167 10.80 -20.55 -3.23
CA LEU A 167 9.67 -19.73 -2.81
C LEU A 167 8.95 -19.17 -4.04
N VAL A 168 7.63 -19.34 -4.08
CA VAL A 168 6.72 -18.78 -5.11
C VAL A 168 5.75 -17.84 -4.41
N VAL A 169 5.64 -16.60 -4.88
CA VAL A 169 4.81 -15.58 -4.23
C VAL A 169 3.86 -14.94 -5.23
N THR A 170 2.58 -14.89 -4.87
CA THR A 170 1.53 -14.22 -5.66
C THR A 170 0.77 -13.25 -4.77
N SER A 171 0.26 -12.17 -5.36
CA SER A 171 -0.60 -11.24 -4.64
C SER A 171 -1.78 -10.75 -5.45
N GLN A 172 -2.78 -10.28 -4.72
CA GLN A 172 -3.91 -9.51 -5.24
C GLN A 172 -3.99 -8.19 -4.46
N PRO A 173 -3.78 -7.02 -5.10
CA PRO A 173 -3.41 -6.83 -6.51
C PRO A 173 -2.02 -7.38 -6.88
N GLN A 174 -1.74 -7.57 -8.17
CA GLN A 174 -0.42 -7.96 -8.68
C GLN A 174 0.57 -6.77 -8.68
N GLY A 175 1.84 -7.03 -8.95
CA GLY A 175 2.90 -6.00 -8.97
C GLY A 175 3.41 -5.58 -7.59
N ALA A 176 3.03 -6.27 -6.51
CA ALA A 176 3.56 -6.01 -5.18
C ALA A 176 5.03 -6.44 -5.07
N ARG A 177 5.86 -5.64 -4.40
CA ARG A 177 7.24 -6.00 -4.07
C ARG A 177 7.25 -7.08 -3.00
N VAL A 178 8.16 -8.03 -3.15
CA VAL A 178 8.36 -9.14 -2.22
C VAL A 178 9.71 -8.95 -1.55
N LEU A 179 9.70 -8.88 -0.22
CA LEU A 179 10.90 -8.82 0.60
C LEU A 179 11.03 -10.12 1.38
N VAL A 180 12.22 -10.71 1.34
CA VAL A 180 12.57 -11.90 2.14
C VAL A 180 13.70 -11.51 3.06
N ARG A 181 13.48 -11.59 4.38
CA ARG A 181 14.44 -11.08 5.39
C ARG A 181 14.77 -9.60 5.16
N GLY A 182 13.75 -8.78 4.91
CA GLY A 182 13.93 -7.35 4.66
C GLY A 182 14.65 -6.97 3.36
N ARG A 183 15.06 -7.94 2.52
CA ARG A 183 15.70 -7.68 1.22
C ARG A 183 14.71 -7.86 0.08
N ASP A 184 14.67 -6.91 -0.85
CA ASP A 184 13.87 -7.01 -2.07
C ASP A 184 14.36 -8.16 -2.95
N VAL A 185 13.46 -9.07 -3.31
CA VAL A 185 13.73 -10.22 -4.18
C VAL A 185 12.94 -10.17 -5.50
N GLY A 186 12.20 -9.09 -5.75
CA GLY A 186 11.40 -8.88 -6.96
C GLY A 186 9.93 -8.57 -6.68
N ALA A 187 9.10 -8.63 -7.73
CA ALA A 187 7.68 -8.32 -7.66
C ALA A 187 6.80 -9.54 -7.99
N THR A 188 5.57 -9.54 -7.49
CA THR A 188 4.57 -10.57 -7.79
C THR A 188 4.00 -10.42 -9.21
N PRO A 189 3.72 -11.52 -9.95
CA PRO A 189 3.99 -12.91 -9.57
C PRO A 189 5.49 -13.25 -9.56
N LEU A 190 5.97 -13.75 -8.43
CA LEU A 190 7.35 -14.17 -8.24
C LEU A 190 7.42 -15.68 -8.42
N SER A 191 8.06 -16.11 -9.50
CA SER A 191 7.95 -17.48 -10.02
C SER A 191 8.83 -18.51 -9.31
N SER A 192 10.03 -18.15 -8.85
CA SER A 192 10.90 -19.06 -8.08
C SER A 192 12.12 -18.33 -7.51
N VAL A 193 12.18 -18.16 -6.18
CA VAL A 193 13.41 -17.73 -5.48
C VAL A 193 14.01 -18.92 -4.76
N LYS A 194 15.26 -19.25 -5.06
CA LYS A 194 15.97 -20.35 -4.42
C LYS A 194 16.49 -19.93 -3.05
N LEU A 195 16.16 -20.71 -2.03
CA LEU A 195 16.54 -20.46 -0.64
C LEU A 195 17.00 -21.78 0.00
N PRO A 196 18.00 -21.74 0.90
CA PRO A 196 18.25 -22.87 1.79
C PRO A 196 16.97 -23.29 2.53
N PRO A 197 16.89 -24.54 3.00
CA PRO A 197 15.82 -24.95 3.89
C PRO A 197 15.80 -24.09 5.16
N GLY A 198 14.61 -23.66 5.57
CA GLY A 198 14.46 -22.77 6.72
C GLY A 198 13.13 -22.02 6.75
N ARG A 199 12.94 -21.24 7.82
CA ARG A 199 11.74 -20.43 8.03
C ARG A 199 12.04 -18.97 7.75
N TYR A 200 11.35 -18.37 6.80
CA TYR A 200 11.64 -17.03 6.29
C TYR A 200 10.48 -16.07 6.51
N PRO A 201 10.72 -14.86 7.05
CA PRO A 201 9.73 -13.79 7.00
C PRO A 201 9.62 -13.30 5.55
N VAL A 202 8.42 -13.38 5.00
CA VAL A 202 8.06 -12.91 3.66
C VAL A 202 7.12 -11.73 3.84
N GLN A 203 7.56 -10.57 3.38
CA GLN A 203 6.78 -9.34 3.40
C GLN A 203 6.40 -8.98 1.96
N VAL A 204 5.10 -8.78 1.72
CA VAL A 204 4.54 -8.37 0.43
C VAL A 204 4.01 -6.96 0.57
N VAL A 205 4.58 -6.02 -0.17
CA VAL A 205 4.31 -4.58 -0.07
C VAL A 205 3.86 -4.04 -1.41
N LEU A 206 2.72 -3.37 -1.42
CA LEU A 206 2.24 -2.59 -2.55
C LEU A 206 1.92 -1.18 -2.05
N PRO A 207 2.41 -0.11 -2.71
CA PRO A 207 2.12 1.26 -2.31
C PRO A 207 0.63 1.55 -2.16
N GLY A 208 0.24 2.21 -1.06
CA GLY A 208 -1.16 2.47 -0.72
C GLY A 208 -1.91 1.26 -0.12
N TYR A 209 -1.27 0.11 0.05
CA TYR A 209 -1.85 -1.07 0.70
C TYR A 209 -1.15 -1.38 2.02
N ALA A 210 -1.87 -2.03 2.93
CA ALA A 210 -1.30 -2.56 4.15
C ALA A 210 -0.33 -3.71 3.79
N PRO A 211 0.90 -3.72 4.34
CA PRO A 211 1.86 -4.78 4.07
C PRO A 211 1.34 -6.11 4.64
N SER A 212 1.46 -7.18 3.85
CA SER A 212 1.19 -8.54 4.33
C SER A 212 2.51 -9.17 4.75
N VAL A 213 2.58 -9.71 5.96
CA VAL A 213 3.79 -10.36 6.47
C VAL A 213 3.46 -11.74 7.00
N THR A 214 4.12 -12.76 6.46
CA THR A 214 3.91 -14.16 6.84
C THR A 214 5.23 -14.91 6.91
N TYR A 215 5.27 -16.01 7.66
CA TYR A 215 6.41 -16.92 7.63
C TYR A 215 6.18 -18.01 6.59
N ALA A 216 7.14 -18.19 5.69
CA ALA A 216 7.20 -19.30 4.76
C ALA A 216 8.22 -20.32 5.25
N GLU A 217 7.81 -21.58 5.35
CA GLU A 217 8.72 -22.70 5.60
C GLU A 217 9.20 -23.26 4.26
N VAL A 218 10.45 -23.01 3.92
CA VAL A 218 11.08 -23.53 2.72
C VAL A 218 11.67 -24.90 3.03
N LYS A 219 11.22 -25.91 2.28
CA LYS A 219 11.67 -27.29 2.42
C LYS A 219 12.70 -27.64 1.34
N PRO A 220 13.64 -28.56 1.60
CA PRO A 220 14.62 -28.98 0.60
C PRO A 220 13.92 -29.53 -0.65
N SER A 221 14.42 -29.17 -1.85
CA SER A 221 13.93 -29.64 -3.15
C SER A 221 12.43 -29.44 -3.43
N ALA A 222 11.72 -28.62 -2.66
CA ALA A 222 10.28 -28.43 -2.78
C ALA A 222 9.91 -26.94 -2.98
N PRO A 223 8.84 -26.66 -3.74
CA PRO A 223 8.25 -25.33 -3.80
C PRO A 223 7.39 -25.04 -2.57
N THR A 224 7.53 -23.84 -2.03
CA THR A 224 6.67 -23.26 -1.00
C THR A 224 5.92 -22.08 -1.61
N GLU A 225 4.58 -22.11 -1.57
CA GLU A 225 3.73 -21.06 -2.10
C GLU A 225 3.26 -20.09 -1.01
N VAL A 226 3.33 -18.78 -1.31
CA VAL A 226 2.72 -17.73 -0.49
C VAL A 226 1.73 -16.94 -1.35
N LYS A 227 0.49 -16.84 -0.87
CA LYS A 227 -0.60 -16.08 -1.51
C LYS A 227 -0.98 -14.92 -0.60
N ALA A 228 -0.76 -13.70 -1.05
CA ALA A 228 -1.07 -12.49 -0.30
C ALA A 228 -2.31 -11.79 -0.88
N LYS A 229 -3.29 -11.49 -0.03
CA LYS A 229 -4.40 -10.59 -0.39
C LYS A 229 -4.19 -9.28 0.37
N LEU A 230 -3.90 -8.22 -0.36
CA LEU A 230 -3.57 -6.92 0.23
C LEU A 230 -4.84 -6.10 0.40
N SER A 231 -5.03 -5.51 1.59
CA SER A 231 -6.07 -4.54 1.86
C SER A 231 -5.53 -3.12 1.65
N SER A 232 -6.38 -2.21 1.17
CA SER A 232 -5.98 -0.81 1.05
C SER A 232 -5.68 -0.22 2.43
N ALA A 233 -4.60 0.54 2.54
CA ALA A 233 -4.31 1.30 3.75
C ALA A 233 -5.40 2.37 3.95
N PRO A 234 -5.63 2.86 5.20
CA PRO A 234 -6.68 3.85 5.48
C PRO A 234 -6.63 5.08 4.56
N GLY A 235 -5.41 5.54 4.21
CA GLY A 235 -5.22 6.66 3.31
C GLY A 235 -5.71 6.41 1.88
N LEU A 236 -5.39 5.24 1.29
CA LEU A 236 -5.89 4.88 -0.05
C LEU A 236 -7.39 4.56 -0.02
N SER A 237 -7.89 3.97 1.08
CA SER A 237 -9.33 3.71 1.25
C SER A 237 -10.13 5.01 1.20
N ALA A 238 -9.70 6.04 1.93
CA ALA A 238 -10.38 7.35 1.91
C ALA A 238 -10.38 7.99 0.51
N LEU A 239 -9.31 7.81 -0.27
CA LEU A 239 -9.27 8.26 -1.67
C LEU A 239 -10.21 7.46 -2.57
N ARG A 240 -10.28 6.14 -2.39
CA ARG A 240 -11.22 5.27 -3.11
C ARG A 240 -12.66 5.66 -2.81
N ASP A 241 -12.97 6.01 -1.57
CA ASP A 241 -14.30 6.48 -1.17
C ASP A 241 -14.63 7.85 -1.79
N ALA A 242 -13.66 8.77 -1.82
CA ALA A 242 -13.80 10.05 -2.51
C ALA A 242 -14.02 9.85 -4.02
N ALA A 243 -13.27 8.93 -4.64
CA ALA A 243 -13.42 8.60 -6.05
C ALA A 243 -14.80 7.98 -6.32
N ALA A 244 -15.29 7.11 -5.43
CA ALA A 244 -16.61 6.50 -5.57
C ALA A 244 -17.73 7.55 -5.56
N LYS A 245 -17.64 8.55 -4.67
CA LYS A 245 -18.55 9.71 -4.65
C LYS A 245 -18.42 10.55 -5.93
N ALA A 246 -17.19 10.79 -6.38
CA ALA A 246 -16.91 11.50 -7.63
C ALA A 246 -17.42 10.76 -8.88
N GLY A 247 -17.55 9.43 -8.83
CA GLY A 247 -18.05 8.58 -9.92
C GLY A 247 -19.56 8.41 -10.00
N THR A 248 -20.30 9.05 -9.11
CA THR A 248 -21.77 9.03 -9.14
C THR A 248 -22.30 9.80 -10.36
N GLU A 249 -23.50 9.44 -10.83
CA GLU A 249 -24.18 10.17 -11.90
C GLU A 249 -24.35 11.66 -11.55
N GLN A 250 -24.74 11.97 -10.31
CA GLN A 250 -24.86 13.34 -9.83
C GLN A 250 -23.54 14.12 -9.90
N ALA A 251 -22.41 13.51 -9.50
CA ALA A 251 -21.10 14.16 -9.57
C ALA A 251 -20.64 14.33 -11.03
N PHE A 252 -20.96 13.36 -11.89
CA PHE A 252 -20.69 13.42 -13.32
C PHE A 252 -21.57 14.43 -14.06
N ASP A 253 -22.77 14.73 -13.58
CA ASP A 253 -23.64 15.76 -14.18
C ASP A 253 -23.36 17.17 -13.64
N ALA A 254 -22.64 17.28 -12.52
CA ALA A 254 -22.37 18.55 -11.89
C ALA A 254 -21.60 19.51 -12.80
N ASP A 255 -21.98 20.80 -12.74
CA ASP A 255 -21.25 21.87 -13.38
C ASP A 255 -19.90 22.09 -12.67
N GLY A 256 -18.81 21.94 -13.41
CA GLY A 256 -17.44 22.15 -12.92
C GLY A 256 -16.78 20.91 -12.32
N VAL A 257 -15.94 21.14 -11.30
CA VAL A 257 -15.13 20.11 -10.62
C VAL A 257 -15.84 19.71 -9.32
N PRO A 258 -16.26 18.43 -9.16
CA PRO A 258 -16.84 17.97 -7.91
C PRO A 258 -15.85 18.14 -6.73
N PRO A 259 -16.33 18.48 -5.51
CA PRO A 259 -15.47 18.68 -4.35
C PRO A 259 -14.53 17.50 -4.07
N GLU A 260 -15.00 16.27 -4.28
CA GLU A 260 -14.25 15.04 -4.07
C GLU A 260 -13.09 14.89 -5.05
N VAL A 261 -13.28 15.30 -6.32
CA VAL A 261 -12.21 15.35 -7.33
C VAL A 261 -11.13 16.35 -6.89
N GLY A 262 -11.53 17.51 -6.37
CA GLY A 262 -10.62 18.50 -5.81
C GLY A 262 -9.81 17.94 -4.62
N ALA A 263 -10.48 17.24 -3.69
CA ALA A 263 -9.86 16.63 -2.53
C ALA A 263 -8.85 15.53 -2.89
N ILE A 264 -9.17 14.69 -3.89
CA ILE A 264 -8.25 13.68 -4.43
C ILE A 264 -6.99 14.37 -4.97
N GLY A 265 -7.17 15.38 -5.82
CA GLY A 265 -6.06 16.12 -6.41
C GLY A 265 -5.15 16.77 -5.38
N GLU A 266 -5.72 17.42 -4.36
CA GLU A 266 -4.95 18.02 -3.27
C GLU A 266 -4.18 16.95 -2.47
N ARG A 267 -4.84 15.84 -2.10
CA ARG A 267 -4.24 14.79 -1.27
C ARG A 267 -3.10 14.05 -1.97
N LEU A 268 -3.22 13.88 -3.28
CA LEU A 268 -2.24 13.20 -4.12
C LEU A 268 -1.25 14.14 -4.82
N ASN A 269 -1.40 15.45 -4.65
CA ASN A 269 -0.70 16.48 -5.42
C ASN A 269 -0.83 16.26 -6.94
N ALA A 270 -1.98 15.77 -7.41
CA ALA A 270 -2.23 15.46 -8.81
C ALA A 270 -2.81 16.69 -9.53
N ARG A 271 -2.34 16.96 -10.77
CA ARG A 271 -2.98 17.95 -11.64
C ARG A 271 -4.24 17.40 -12.28
N TYR A 272 -4.18 16.16 -12.74
CA TYR A 272 -5.28 15.50 -13.41
C TYR A 272 -5.89 14.44 -12.51
N VAL A 273 -7.21 14.39 -12.49
CA VAL A 273 -7.96 13.31 -11.84
C VAL A 273 -8.84 12.69 -12.91
N VAL A 274 -8.74 11.36 -13.06
CA VAL A 274 -9.52 10.55 -13.98
C VAL A 274 -10.37 9.59 -13.15
N VAL A 275 -11.68 9.64 -13.34
CA VAL A 275 -12.62 8.72 -12.69
C VAL A 275 -13.31 7.90 -13.77
N ALA A 276 -13.17 6.59 -13.69
CA ALA A 276 -13.75 5.63 -14.61
C ALA A 276 -14.85 4.84 -13.87
N ALA A 277 -16.10 5.25 -14.06
CA ALA A 277 -17.24 4.67 -13.38
C ALA A 277 -17.81 3.49 -14.19
N ALA A 278 -17.95 2.32 -13.57
CA ALA A 278 -18.71 1.20 -14.11
C ALA A 278 -20.06 1.09 -13.42
N PHE A 279 -21.10 0.75 -14.17
CA PHE A 279 -22.46 0.63 -13.64
C PHE A 279 -23.28 -0.40 -14.41
N GLN A 280 -24.34 -0.88 -13.77
CA GLN A 280 -25.32 -1.76 -14.41
C GLN A 280 -26.58 -0.97 -14.74
N ASP A 281 -27.03 -1.04 -16.00
CA ASP A 281 -28.30 -0.43 -16.41
C ASP A 281 -29.50 -1.24 -15.90
N LYS A 282 -30.71 -0.68 -16.07
CA LYS A 282 -31.98 -1.32 -15.67
C LYS A 282 -32.23 -2.66 -16.38
N LYS A 283 -31.55 -2.94 -17.50
CA LYS A 283 -31.66 -4.18 -18.28
C LYS A 283 -30.58 -5.19 -17.89
N GLY A 284 -29.77 -4.90 -16.88
CA GLY A 284 -28.71 -5.77 -16.38
C GLY A 284 -27.41 -5.69 -17.19
N ARG A 285 -27.31 -4.80 -18.18
CA ARG A 285 -26.09 -4.62 -18.99
C ARG A 285 -25.10 -3.73 -18.25
N LEU A 286 -23.82 -4.09 -18.34
CA LEU A 286 -22.74 -3.34 -17.72
C LEU A 286 -22.21 -2.32 -18.71
N HIS A 287 -22.04 -1.08 -18.24
CA HIS A 287 -21.54 0.05 -19.01
C HIS A 287 -20.47 0.79 -18.21
N GLY A 288 -19.61 1.52 -18.89
CA GLY A 288 -18.64 2.42 -18.29
C GLY A 288 -18.84 3.86 -18.75
N GLU A 289 -18.41 4.80 -17.92
CA GLU A 289 -18.29 6.21 -18.26
C GLU A 289 -17.00 6.75 -17.65
N VAL A 290 -16.19 7.42 -18.46
CA VAL A 290 -14.91 7.99 -18.04
C VAL A 290 -14.99 9.50 -18.11
N GLN A 291 -14.51 10.15 -17.05
CA GLN A 291 -14.36 11.60 -17.01
C GLN A 291 -13.00 11.97 -16.45
N ALA A 292 -12.46 13.08 -16.95
CA ALA A 292 -11.16 13.59 -16.52
C ALA A 292 -11.23 15.09 -16.26
N TRP A 293 -10.58 15.55 -15.20
CA TRP A 293 -10.51 16.96 -14.82
C TRP A 293 -9.06 17.44 -14.79
N ASP A 294 -8.79 18.60 -15.36
CA ASP A 294 -7.56 19.36 -15.15
C ASP A 294 -7.79 20.38 -14.03
N LEU A 295 -7.27 20.08 -12.84
CA LEU A 295 -7.51 20.90 -11.65
C LEU A 295 -6.87 22.28 -11.71
N ARG A 296 -5.91 22.48 -12.62
CA ARG A 296 -5.22 23.75 -12.85
C ARG A 296 -6.02 24.66 -13.76
N THR A 297 -6.45 24.16 -14.92
CA THR A 297 -7.19 24.97 -15.92
C THR A 297 -8.71 24.95 -15.69
N LYS A 298 -9.20 24.02 -14.86
CA LYS A 298 -10.62 23.69 -14.66
C LYS A 298 -11.30 23.14 -15.91
N ASN A 299 -10.53 22.76 -16.93
CA ASN A 299 -11.05 22.03 -18.09
C ASN A 299 -11.41 20.59 -17.71
N ARG A 300 -12.30 19.99 -18.51
CA ARG A 300 -12.81 18.65 -18.25
C ARG A 300 -13.13 17.91 -19.55
N LEU A 301 -12.85 16.61 -19.55
CA LEU A 301 -13.35 15.63 -20.51
C LEU A 301 -14.60 14.96 -19.92
N ARG A 302 -15.69 14.91 -20.70
CA ARG A 302 -16.97 14.28 -20.34
C ARG A 302 -17.55 13.52 -21.54
N GLY A 303 -18.48 12.60 -21.26
CA GLY A 303 -19.21 11.84 -22.30
C GLY A 303 -18.39 10.71 -22.95
N VAL A 304 -17.35 10.23 -22.28
CA VAL A 304 -16.56 9.08 -22.75
C VAL A 304 -17.25 7.81 -22.26
N GLU A 305 -18.17 7.29 -23.04
CA GLU A 305 -18.88 6.03 -22.74
C GLU A 305 -18.04 4.82 -23.13
N VAL A 306 -18.16 3.74 -22.36
CA VAL A 306 -17.49 2.46 -22.57
C VAL A 306 -18.53 1.35 -22.63
N ASP A 307 -18.59 0.64 -23.74
CA ASP A 307 -19.30 -0.63 -23.87
C ASP A 307 -18.33 -1.78 -23.56
N PHE A 308 -18.56 -2.49 -22.46
CA PHE A 308 -17.69 -3.62 -22.07
C PHE A 308 -17.84 -4.85 -22.99
N GLY A 309 -18.83 -4.86 -23.89
CA GLY A 309 -18.95 -5.84 -24.96
C GLY A 309 -18.00 -5.56 -26.13
N GLU A 310 -17.55 -4.32 -26.31
CA GLU A 310 -16.68 -3.91 -27.40
C GLU A 310 -15.20 -4.06 -27.02
N ARG A 311 -14.43 -4.78 -27.85
CA ARG A 311 -13.01 -5.05 -27.55
C ARG A 311 -12.09 -3.97 -28.10
N ASP A 312 -12.41 -3.44 -29.28
CA ASP A 312 -11.60 -2.47 -30.00
C ASP A 312 -12.47 -1.49 -30.79
N GLY A 313 -11.93 -0.32 -31.13
CA GLY A 313 -12.68 0.71 -31.85
C GLY A 313 -13.57 1.56 -30.94
N LYS A 314 -14.47 2.33 -31.56
CA LYS A 314 -15.24 3.39 -30.89
C LYS A 314 -16.10 2.82 -29.77
N GLY A 315 -16.01 3.41 -28.57
CA GLY A 315 -16.74 2.98 -27.38
C GLY A 315 -16.08 1.83 -26.61
N SER A 316 -14.94 1.31 -27.06
CA SER A 316 -14.14 0.36 -26.28
C SER A 316 -13.39 1.06 -25.14
N ALA A 317 -12.91 0.29 -24.16
CA ALA A 317 -12.02 0.81 -23.13
C ALA A 317 -10.69 1.36 -23.70
N ASN A 318 -10.26 0.85 -24.85
CA ASN A 318 -9.07 1.34 -25.56
C ASN A 318 -9.30 2.74 -26.15
N ASP A 319 -10.44 2.96 -26.82
CA ASP A 319 -10.86 4.28 -27.33
C ASP A 319 -11.01 5.30 -26.19
N ALA A 320 -11.59 4.89 -25.06
CA ALA A 320 -11.65 5.75 -23.88
C ALA A 320 -10.25 6.14 -23.37
N ALA A 321 -9.28 5.22 -23.37
CA ALA A 321 -7.90 5.52 -23.00
C ALA A 321 -7.25 6.53 -23.94
N GLU A 322 -7.48 6.41 -25.26
CA GLU A 322 -6.97 7.36 -26.26
C GLU A 322 -7.58 8.76 -26.10
N GLN A 323 -8.88 8.84 -25.80
CA GLN A 323 -9.54 10.13 -25.55
C GLN A 323 -9.01 10.80 -24.26
N VAL A 324 -8.81 10.01 -23.20
CA VAL A 324 -8.18 10.50 -21.96
C VAL A 324 -6.75 10.95 -22.24
N HIS A 325 -5.95 10.16 -22.97
CA HIS A 325 -4.57 10.51 -23.34
C HIS A 325 -4.51 11.85 -24.10
N THR A 326 -5.38 12.00 -25.10
CA THR A 326 -5.51 13.22 -25.90
C THR A 326 -5.81 14.43 -25.02
N PHE A 327 -6.74 14.30 -24.07
CA PHE A 327 -7.04 15.35 -23.09
C PHE A 327 -5.85 15.68 -22.18
N LEU A 328 -5.16 14.67 -21.66
CA LEU A 328 -4.03 14.85 -20.72
C LEU A 328 -2.83 15.54 -21.38
N THR A 329 -2.56 15.22 -22.65
CA THR A 329 -1.45 15.77 -23.44
C THR A 329 -1.77 17.10 -24.10
N GLY A 330 -3.04 17.54 -24.08
CA GLY A 330 -3.48 18.77 -24.73
C GLY A 330 -3.59 18.68 -26.26
N SER A 331 -3.56 17.47 -26.80
CA SER A 331 -3.93 17.21 -28.19
C SER A 331 -5.44 17.42 -28.32
N ALA A 332 -5.93 18.15 -29.33
CA ALA A 332 -7.36 18.43 -29.45
C ALA A 332 -8.14 17.16 -29.80
N LEU A 333 -9.20 16.84 -29.03
CA LEU A 333 -10.14 15.77 -29.38
C LEU A 333 -10.93 16.13 -30.66
N PRO A 334 -11.14 15.20 -31.60
CA PRO A 334 -12.15 15.38 -32.63
C PRO A 334 -13.52 15.52 -31.95
N GLN A 335 -14.15 16.69 -32.09
CA GLN A 335 -15.51 16.87 -31.61
C GLN A 335 -16.41 15.85 -32.32
N GLY A 336 -17.13 15.03 -31.55
CA GLY A 336 -18.01 14.00 -32.08
C GLY A 336 -19.03 14.59 -33.06
N THR A 337 -18.98 14.12 -34.31
CA THR A 337 -19.97 14.42 -35.34
C THR A 337 -21.30 13.79 -34.95
N THR A 338 -22.30 14.63 -34.65
CA THR A 338 -23.71 14.20 -34.57
C THR A 338 -24.19 13.81 -35.98
N PRO A 339 -24.67 12.58 -36.23
CA PRO A 339 -25.27 12.26 -37.52
C PRO A 339 -26.76 12.67 -37.51
N GLY A 340 -27.12 13.65 -38.34
CA GLY A 340 -28.50 13.81 -38.79
C GLY A 340 -29.03 15.24 -38.87
N ARG A 341 -28.88 15.87 -40.05
CA ARG A 341 -29.99 16.25 -40.96
C ARG A 341 -29.45 17.17 -42.05
N ASN A 342 -29.75 16.83 -43.29
CA ASN A 342 -29.48 17.62 -44.48
C ASN A 342 -29.96 19.06 -44.30
N ALA A 343 -29.03 20.01 -44.26
CA ALA A 343 -29.32 21.42 -44.44
C ALA A 343 -28.47 21.90 -45.62
N VAL A 344 -29.17 22.22 -46.70
CA VAL A 344 -28.65 22.80 -47.92
C VAL A 344 -27.94 24.11 -47.58
N ALA A 345 -26.73 24.27 -48.11
CA ALA A 345 -25.96 25.49 -48.02
C ALA A 345 -26.73 26.66 -48.63
N SER A 346 -26.95 27.71 -47.85
CA SER A 346 -27.07 29.07 -48.40
C SER A 346 -26.01 29.93 -47.73
N SER A 347 -25.12 30.42 -48.58
CA SER A 347 -24.00 31.28 -48.31
C SER A 347 -24.46 32.74 -48.19
N GLY A 348 -23.88 33.45 -47.22
CA GLY A 348 -23.55 34.88 -47.35
C GLY A 348 -24.67 35.87 -47.01
N ASP A 349 -24.56 36.52 -45.86
CA ASP A 349 -24.03 37.89 -45.70
C ASP A 349 -24.76 38.77 -44.67
N SER A 350 -23.99 39.73 -44.14
CA SER A 350 -24.29 40.78 -43.14
C SER A 350 -24.18 40.34 -41.68
N VAL A 351 -23.12 40.65 -40.93
CA VAL A 351 -22.47 41.93 -40.60
C VAL A 351 -23.39 42.89 -39.83
N LEU A 352 -22.85 43.38 -38.69
CA LEU A 352 -23.20 44.59 -37.92
C LEU A 352 -24.33 44.51 -36.86
N ARG A 353 -23.94 44.33 -35.58
CA ARG A 353 -23.81 45.40 -34.54
C ARG A 353 -23.96 44.85 -33.10
N LYS A 354 -22.91 45.02 -32.30
CA LYS A 354 -23.02 45.40 -30.86
C LYS A 354 -22.99 46.94 -30.84
N PRO A 355 -23.62 47.67 -29.88
CA PRO A 355 -23.06 47.78 -28.52
C PRO A 355 -24.03 47.99 -27.31
N TRP A 356 -23.54 47.55 -26.12
CA TRP A 356 -23.69 48.09 -24.74
C TRP A 356 -25.07 47.98 -24.03
N PHE A 357 -25.23 47.89 -22.69
CA PHE A 357 -24.61 48.57 -21.54
C PHE A 357 -24.69 47.76 -20.21
N TRP A 358 -24.05 48.32 -19.17
CA TRP A 358 -23.59 47.87 -17.84
C TRP A 358 -24.63 47.63 -16.71
N ALA A 359 -24.24 46.86 -15.67
CA ALA A 359 -24.34 47.16 -14.21
C ALA A 359 -23.76 45.98 -13.38
N ALA A 360 -22.62 46.10 -12.69
CA ALA A 360 -22.46 46.56 -11.30
C ALA A 360 -23.04 45.61 -10.23
N ALA A 361 -22.16 44.87 -9.54
CA ALA A 361 -22.36 44.44 -8.15
C ALA A 361 -21.00 44.26 -7.47
N ALA A 362 -20.56 45.31 -6.78
CA ALA A 362 -19.54 45.24 -5.74
C ALA A 362 -20.27 45.05 -4.41
N GLY A 363 -19.79 44.15 -3.54
CA GLY A 363 -20.40 43.96 -2.22
C GLY A 363 -19.86 42.77 -1.46
N VAL A 364 -18.68 42.97 -0.88
CA VAL A 364 -17.96 42.11 0.07
C VAL A 364 -18.86 41.68 1.25
N ALA A 365 -18.86 40.38 1.58
CA ALA A 365 -19.19 39.91 2.92
C ALA A 365 -17.96 39.18 3.48
N ALA A 366 -17.29 39.83 4.43
CA ALA A 366 -16.26 39.25 5.26
C ALA A 366 -16.91 38.38 6.35
N VAL A 367 -16.46 37.14 6.52
CA VAL A 367 -16.50 36.47 7.83
C VAL A 367 -15.17 35.76 8.06
N THR A 368 -14.47 36.33 9.03
CA THR A 368 -13.32 35.90 9.83
C THR A 368 -13.13 34.38 9.98
N ALA A 369 -11.88 33.96 9.78
CA ALA A 369 -11.35 32.67 10.23
C ALA A 369 -11.47 32.52 11.75
N GLY A 370 -12.10 31.43 12.19
CA GLY A 370 -12.11 30.99 13.58
C GLY A 370 -11.39 29.66 13.71
N VAL A 371 -10.20 29.68 14.30
CA VAL A 371 -9.42 28.52 14.72
C VAL A 371 -10.17 27.83 15.88
N VAL A 372 -10.51 26.54 15.74
CA VAL A 372 -11.00 25.75 16.88
C VAL A 372 -9.82 25.03 17.52
N TYR A 373 -9.47 25.50 18.70
CA TYR A 373 -8.64 24.84 19.69
C TYR A 373 -9.49 23.73 20.34
N VAL A 374 -9.06 22.47 20.28
CA VAL A 374 -9.72 21.38 21.03
C VAL A 374 -9.25 21.47 22.47
N ALA A 375 -10.14 21.91 23.37
CA ALA A 375 -9.97 21.80 24.81
C ALA A 375 -10.52 20.45 25.28
N THR A 376 -9.66 19.65 25.90
CA THR A 376 -10.03 18.42 26.62
C THR A 376 -10.79 18.78 27.89
N SER A 377 -12.00 18.25 28.06
CA SER A 377 -12.77 18.39 29.30
C SER A 377 -12.82 17.05 30.05
N ASP A 378 -11.98 16.94 31.08
CA ASP A 378 -12.25 16.13 32.26
C ASP A 378 -13.22 16.90 33.17
N ARG A 379 -14.30 16.26 33.64
CA ARG A 379 -14.79 16.41 35.02
C ARG A 379 -15.91 15.44 35.38
N ALA A 380 -15.69 14.75 36.50
CA ALA A 380 -16.71 14.14 37.34
C ALA A 380 -17.67 15.17 37.97
N PRO A 381 -18.78 14.71 38.56
CA PRO A 381 -19.43 15.45 39.65
C PRO A 381 -19.69 14.59 40.91
N GLY A 382 -19.27 15.08 42.09
CA GLY A 382 -19.96 14.88 43.37
C GLY A 382 -20.88 16.09 43.63
N PHE A 383 -21.84 16.15 44.55
CA PHE A 383 -22.15 15.49 45.83
C PHE A 383 -23.63 15.91 46.17
N ASN A 384 -24.47 15.22 46.96
CA ASN A 384 -24.62 15.31 48.43
C ASN A 384 -25.99 14.64 48.86
N PRO A 385 -26.40 14.54 50.15
CA PRO A 385 -26.51 13.28 50.92
C PRO A 385 -27.96 12.98 51.43
N VAL A 386 -28.14 11.88 52.19
CA VAL A 386 -28.80 11.81 53.53
C VAL A 386 -29.21 10.35 53.92
N ASN A 387 -28.66 9.94 55.07
CA ASN A 387 -29.09 8.99 56.13
C ASN A 387 -29.55 7.54 55.88
N GLY A 388 -28.88 6.62 56.60
CA GLY A 388 -29.48 5.37 57.10
C GLY A 388 -28.50 4.21 57.35
N LEU A 389 -27.85 4.16 58.52
CA LEU A 389 -27.35 2.91 59.15
C LEU A 389 -28.56 2.10 59.69
N PRO A 390 -28.51 0.77 59.93
CA PRO A 390 -27.39 0.05 60.57
C PRO A 390 -27.11 -1.43 60.17
N GLY A 391 -25.97 -1.95 60.64
CA GLY A 391 -25.67 -3.39 60.84
C GLY A 391 -25.15 -4.12 59.60
N GLY A 392 -24.16 -5.02 59.64
CA GLY A 392 -23.39 -5.65 60.70
C GLY A 392 -22.77 -6.94 60.13
N ILE A 393 -21.70 -7.40 60.79
CA ILE A 393 -21.12 -8.76 60.78
C ILE A 393 -20.17 -9.17 59.64
N SER A 394 -19.02 -9.65 60.11
CA SER A 394 -17.85 -10.31 59.51
C SER A 394 -18.15 -11.52 58.62
N PHE A 395 -17.25 -11.83 57.68
CA PHE A 395 -16.26 -12.93 57.75
C PHE A 395 -15.14 -12.70 56.73
#